data_AF-A0A852F6X4-F1
#
_entry.id   AF-A0A852F6X4-F1
#
_cell.length_a   1.000
_cell.length_b   1.000
_cell.length_c   1.000
_cell.angle_alpha   90.00
_cell.angle_beta   90.00
_cell.angle_gamma   90.00
#
_symmetry.space_group_name_H-M   'P 1'
#
loop_
_entity.id
_entity.type
_entity.pdbx_description
1 polymer ?
#
loop_
_entity_poly.entity_id
_entity_poly.type
_entity_poly.pdbx_seq_one_letter_code
_entity_poly.pdbx_strand_id
1 'polypeptide(L)' 'HPPTSAHWEQPYSCGECRESFRWSSCLICYQRIHTREPPYQWEECGKSFPDVSSLITHQCLHTGEWPYKCQECG' A
#
# COMPACT_ATOMS: atom_id res chain seq x y z
N HIS A 1 -9.60 28.58 -33.08
CA HIS A 1 -9.76 28.20 -31.67
C HIS A 1 -8.82 27.03 -31.39
N PRO A 2 -7.78 27.15 -30.55
CA PRO A 2 -7.14 25.97 -30.02
C PRO A 2 -8.07 25.37 -28.96
N PRO A 3 -8.17 24.05 -28.79
CA PRO A 3 -8.93 23.50 -27.69
C PRO A 3 -8.19 23.83 -26.39
N THR A 4 -8.72 24.81 -25.66
CA THR A 4 -8.46 25.00 -24.24
C THR A 4 -9.13 23.88 -23.48
N SER A 5 -8.38 22.86 -23.14
CA SER A 5 -8.49 22.21 -21.84
C SER A 5 -7.24 21.36 -21.69
N ALA A 6 -6.38 21.71 -20.73
CA ALA A 6 -5.46 20.74 -20.18
C ALA A 6 -6.34 19.52 -19.85
N HIS A 7 -6.25 18.46 -20.65
CA HIS A 7 -6.76 17.17 -20.25
C HIS A 7 -5.97 16.88 -18.98
N TRP A 8 -6.64 16.63 -17.85
CA TRP A 8 -5.94 16.12 -16.68
C TRP A 8 -5.41 14.76 -17.14
N GLU A 9 -4.18 14.74 -17.68
CA GLU A 9 -3.58 13.54 -18.22
C GLU A 9 -3.37 12.60 -17.04
N GLN A 10 -4.25 11.61 -16.99
CA GLN A 10 -4.20 10.50 -16.06
C GLN A 10 -3.76 9.27 -16.88
N PRO A 11 -2.47 9.20 -17.29
CA PRO A 11 -2.01 8.16 -18.19
C PRO A 11 -2.04 6.77 -17.56
N TYR A 12 -2.18 6.70 -16.22
CA TYR A 12 -2.19 5.44 -15.48
C TYR A 12 -3.64 5.02 -15.20
N SER A 13 -4.17 4.10 -15.99
CA SER A 13 -5.53 3.56 -15.84
C SER A 13 -5.51 2.21 -15.14
N CYS A 14 -6.55 1.92 -14.35
CA CYS A 14 -6.75 0.60 -13.79
C CYS A 14 -7.28 -0.35 -14.87
N GLY A 15 -6.73 -1.57 -14.96
CA GLY A 15 -7.20 -2.60 -15.89
C GLY A 15 -8.49 -3.31 -15.43
N GLU A 16 -8.85 -3.19 -14.15
CA GLU A 16 -9.97 -3.88 -13.52
C GLU A 16 -11.21 -2.98 -13.36
N CYS A 17 -11.05 -1.66 -13.50
CA CYS A 17 -12.14 -0.68 -13.43
C CYS A 17 -11.86 0.50 -14.38
N ARG A 18 -12.66 1.57 -14.30
CA ARG A 18 -12.52 2.76 -15.18
C ARG A 18 -11.78 3.94 -14.53
N GLU A 19 -11.21 3.74 -13.35
CA GLU A 19 -10.47 4.79 -12.64
C GLU A 19 -9.09 5.02 -13.26
N SER A 20 -8.69 6.29 -13.30
CA SER A 20 -7.41 6.75 -13.86
C SER A 20 -6.70 7.71 -12.91
N PHE A 21 -5.38 7.64 -12.90
CA PHE A 21 -4.51 8.35 -11.97
C PHE A 21 -3.43 9.14 -12.69
N ARG A 22 -3.05 10.25 -12.08
CA ARG A 22 -1.96 11.11 -12.57
C ARG A 22 -0.58 10.48 -12.35
N TRP A 23 -0.43 9.65 -11.32
CA TRP A 23 0.84 9.04 -10.92
C TRP A 23 0.72 7.51 -10.84
N SER A 24 1.76 6.81 -11.25
CA SER A 24 1.84 5.35 -11.20
C SER A 24 1.75 4.81 -9.76
N SER A 25 2.33 5.50 -8.78
CA SER A 25 2.24 5.14 -7.37
C SER A 25 0.80 5.12 -6.86
N CYS A 26 -0.03 6.06 -7.31
CA CYS A 26 -1.46 6.07 -6.98
C CYS A 26 -2.20 4.89 -7.61
N LEU A 27 -1.91 4.54 -8.87
CA LEU A 27 -2.47 3.36 -9.51
C LEU A 27 -2.08 2.07 -8.76
N ILE A 28 -0.80 1.91 -8.42
CA ILE A 28 -0.29 0.73 -7.69
C ILE A 28 -0.96 0.62 -6.31
N CYS A 29 -1.10 1.74 -5.58
CA CYS A 29 -1.82 1.75 -4.31
C CYS A 29 -3.30 1.44 -4.49
N TYR A 30 -3.93 1.98 -5.54
CA TYR A 30 -5.34 1.75 -5.83
C TYR A 30 -5.62 0.29 -6.21
N GLN A 31 -4.75 -0.36 -6.99
CA GLN A 31 -4.93 -1.77 -7.38
C GLN A 31 -5.06 -2.71 -6.17
N ARG A 32 -4.53 -2.33 -5.00
CA ARG A 32 -4.69 -3.08 -3.74
C ARG A 32 -6.15 -3.19 -3.28
N ILE A 33 -7.05 -2.30 -3.73
CA ILE A 33 -8.48 -2.44 -3.40
C ILE A 33 -9.11 -3.63 -4.13
N HIS A 34 -8.57 -4.02 -5.28
CA HIS A 34 -9.08 -5.14 -6.06
C HIS A 34 -8.58 -6.47 -5.53
N THR A 35 -7.34 -6.51 -5.04
CA THR A 35 -6.73 -7.75 -4.55
C THR A 35 -7.43 -8.31 -3.31
N ARG A 36 -8.23 -7.51 -2.56
CA ARG A 36 -8.92 -7.83 -1.28
C ARG A 36 -8.03 -8.38 -0.16
N GLU A 37 -6.87 -8.92 -0.51
CA GLU A 37 -5.81 -9.39 0.32
C GLU A 37 -4.87 -8.22 0.59
N PRO A 38 -4.63 -7.94 1.86
CA PRO A 38 -3.67 -6.92 2.24
C PRO A 38 -2.24 -7.30 1.80
N PRO A 39 -1.42 -6.35 1.34
CA PRO A 39 -0.12 -6.65 0.74
C PRO A 39 0.96 -7.12 1.73
N TYR A 40 0.76 -6.94 3.04
CA TYR A 40 1.75 -7.25 4.05
C TYR A 40 1.33 -8.48 4.86
N GLN A 41 1.82 -9.66 4.48
CA GLN A 41 1.54 -10.90 5.20
C GLN A 41 2.65 -11.22 6.22
N TRP A 42 2.26 -11.69 7.40
CA TRP A 42 3.18 -12.33 8.32
C TRP A 42 3.18 -13.84 8.09
N GLU A 43 4.31 -14.39 7.67
CA GLU A 43 4.42 -15.80 7.27
C GLU A 43 4.13 -16.78 8.42
N GLU A 44 4.45 -16.41 9.66
CA GLU A 44 4.35 -17.32 10.81
C GLU A 44 2.90 -17.64 11.22
N CYS A 45 1.95 -16.71 11.01
CA CYS A 45 0.54 -16.96 11.31
C CYS A 45 -0.40 -16.80 10.09
N GLY A 46 0.14 -16.42 8.93
CA GLY A 46 -0.61 -16.26 7.69
C GLY A 46 -1.55 -15.06 7.65
N LYS A 47 -1.50 -14.14 8.63
CA LYS A 47 -2.33 -12.93 8.65
C LYS A 47 -1.73 -11.84 7.77
N SER A 48 -2.60 -11.16 7.04
CA SER A 48 -2.25 -10.05 6.15
C SER A 48 -2.77 -8.71 6.67
N PHE A 49 -2.00 -7.65 6.47
CA PHE A 49 -2.24 -6.29 6.95
C PHE A 49 -2.17 -5.25 5.82
N PRO A 50 -2.99 -4.19 5.87
CA PRO A 50 -3.07 -3.18 4.81
C PRO A 50 -1.82 -2.29 4.71
N ASP A 51 -1.08 -2.17 5.82
CA ASP A 51 0.13 -1.37 5.95
C ASP A 51 1.18 -2.06 6.84
N VAL A 52 2.42 -1.59 6.73
CA VAL A 52 3.57 -2.13 7.46
C VAL A 52 3.45 -1.86 8.96
N SER A 53 2.91 -0.71 9.37
CA SER A 53 2.78 -0.34 10.80
C SER A 53 1.86 -1.31 11.54
N SER A 54 0.75 -1.71 10.89
CA SER A 54 -0.19 -2.71 11.38
C SER A 54 0.45 -4.09 11.50
N LEU A 55 1.26 -4.48 10.50
CA LEU A 55 2.05 -5.72 10.54
C LEU A 55 3.05 -5.72 11.70
N ILE A 56 3.84 -4.66 11.86
CA ILE A 56 4.85 -4.54 12.93
C ILE A 56 4.18 -4.64 14.29
N THR A 57 3.11 -3.88 14.52
CA THR A 57 2.37 -3.92 15.79
C THR A 57 1.88 -5.33 16.09
N HIS A 58 1.36 -6.03 15.08
CA HIS A 58 0.94 -7.41 15.22
C HIS A 58 2.10 -8.36 15.58
N GLN A 59 3.25 -8.23 14.91
CA GLN A 59 4.45 -9.01 15.20
C GLN A 59 4.94 -8.80 16.64
N CYS A 60 4.92 -7.55 17.13
CA CYS A 60 5.30 -7.24 18.50
C CYS A 60 4.40 -7.94 19.53
N LEU A 61 3.10 -8.09 19.25
CA LEU A 61 2.17 -8.79 20.14
C LEU A 61 2.43 -10.30 20.21
N HIS A 62 2.95 -10.90 19.13
CA HIS A 62 3.27 -12.32 19.10
C HIS A 62 4.65 -12.62 19.67
N THR A 63 5.65 -11.83 19.29
CA THR A 63 7.06 -12.08 19.62
C THR A 63 7.50 -11.38 20.91
N GLY A 64 6.79 -10.34 21.34
CA GLY A 64 7.23 -9.45 22.41
C GLY A 64 8.41 -8.55 22.04
N GLU A 65 8.91 -8.64 20.79
CA GLU A 65 10.05 -7.87 20.33
C GLU A 65 9.61 -6.78 19.35
N TRP A 66 10.09 -5.56 19.57
CA TRP A 66 10.02 -4.50 18.56
C TRP A 66 11.18 -4.68 17.58
N PRO A 67 10.92 -4.76 16.25
CA PRO A 67 11.99 -4.93 15.26
C PRO A 67 12.93 -3.72 15.21
N TYR A 68 12.46 -2.56 15.64
CA TYR A 68 13.28 -1.38 15.82
C TYR A 68 13.80 -1.33 17.25
N LYS A 69 15.07 -1.72 17.43
CA LYS A 69 15.78 -1.59 18.71
C LYS A 69 16.52 -0.26 18.74
N CYS A 70 16.37 0.49 19.83
CA CYS A 70 17.20 1.68 20.08
C CYS A 70 18.65 1.22 20.28
N GLN A 71 19.61 1.73 19.50
CA GLN A 71 21.03 1.38 19.67
C GLN A 71 21.64 1.95 20.96
N GLU A 72 21.11 3.06 21.48
CA GLU A 72 21.60 3.68 22.72
C GLU A 72 20.98 3.09 23.99
N CYS A 73 19.82 2.44 23.86
CA CYS A 73 18.99 2.00 24.97
C CYS A 73 18.76 0.48 25.00
N GLY A 74 19.35 -0.25 24.05
CA GLY A 74 19.09 -1.66 23.76
C GLY A 74 19.64 -2.63 24.78
#